data_AF-A0A257A1T9-F1
#
_entry.id   AF-A0A257A1T9-F1
#
_cell.length_a   1.000
_cell.length_b   1.000
_cell.length_c   1.000
_cell.angle_alpha   90.00
_cell.angle_beta   90.00
_cell.angle_gamma   90.00
#
_symmetry.space_group_name_H-M   'P 1'
#
loop_
_entity.id
_entity.type
_entity.pdbx_description
1 polymer ?
#
loop_
_entity_poly.entity_id
_entity_poly.type
_entity_poly.pdbx_seq_one_letter_code
_entity_poly.pdbx_strand_id
1 'polypeptide(L)'
;MAKEEKNEKAIANPASLGLAAFGLTTVVLSLFNAGILPIAGAAVVIPLAMAYGGTGQFLAGMWEFKKGNTFGATAFSSFGTFWWFYALLNWSIGAGLISLGEYASVALAAALAAWG
;
A
#
# COMPACT_ATOMS: atom_id res chain seq x y z
N MET A 1 -46.18 -5.11 13.49
CA MET A 1 -45.34 -4.58 12.38
C MET A 1 -44.07 -5.41 12.36
N ALA A 2 -43.99 -6.39 11.46
CA ALA A 2 -42.76 -7.15 11.26
C ALA A 2 -41.71 -6.17 10.72
N LYS A 3 -40.57 -6.02 11.41
CA LYS A 3 -39.42 -5.35 10.82
C LYS A 3 -38.99 -6.23 9.66
N GLU A 4 -39.12 -5.73 8.43
CA GLU A 4 -38.44 -6.35 7.28
C GLU A 4 -36.95 -6.38 7.62
N GLU A 5 -36.41 -7.56 7.88
CA GLU A 5 -34.98 -7.79 7.85
C GLU A 5 -34.55 -7.51 6.41
N LYS A 6 -33.98 -6.32 6.21
CA LYS A 6 -33.26 -5.97 4.99
C LYS A 6 -32.24 -7.08 4.74
N ASN A 7 -32.55 -7.95 3.79
CA ASN A 7 -31.56 -8.83 3.17
C ASN A 7 -30.68 -7.94 2.26
N GLU A 8 -29.93 -7.04 2.88
CA GLU A 8 -28.86 -6.31 2.20
C GLU A 8 -27.87 -7.37 1.73
N LYS A 9 -27.76 -7.55 0.41
CA LYS A 9 -26.78 -8.47 -0.19
C LYS A 9 -25.40 -8.14 0.38
N ALA A 10 -24.94 -8.99 1.30
CA ALA A 10 -23.64 -8.84 1.92
C ALA A 10 -22.56 -8.91 0.84
N ILE A 11 -21.71 -7.89 0.79
CA ILE A 11 -20.56 -7.90 -0.12
C ILE A 11 -19.49 -8.85 0.42
N ALA A 12 -18.63 -9.35 -0.47
CA ALA A 12 -17.46 -10.12 -0.07
C ALA A 12 -16.55 -9.31 0.88
N ASN A 13 -15.83 -9.98 1.77
CA ASN A 13 -14.92 -9.35 2.72
C ASN A 13 -13.66 -8.80 1.99
N PRO A 14 -13.45 -7.47 1.90
CA PRO A 14 -12.31 -6.92 1.20
C PRO A 14 -11.01 -6.97 2.02
N ALA A 15 -11.08 -7.17 3.34
CA ALA A 15 -9.90 -7.23 4.21
C ALA A 15 -8.86 -8.28 3.79
N SER A 16 -9.29 -9.42 3.25
CA SER A 16 -8.38 -10.46 2.78
C SER A 16 -7.50 -9.96 1.62
N LEU A 17 -8.07 -9.21 0.68
CA LEU A 17 -7.33 -8.57 -0.39
C LEU A 17 -6.36 -7.52 0.15
N GLY A 18 -6.84 -6.65 1.05
CA GLY A 18 -6.02 -5.60 1.66
C GLY A 18 -4.80 -6.16 2.40
N LEU A 19 -4.99 -7.20 3.21
CA LEU A 19 -3.91 -7.85 3.95
C LEU A 19 -2.94 -8.63 3.06
N ALA A 20 -3.43 -9.33 2.03
CA ALA A 20 -2.58 -10.05 1.11
C ALA A 20 -1.73 -9.09 0.25
N ALA A 21 -2.32 -7.98 -0.19
CA ALA A 21 -1.64 -6.90 -0.91
C ALA A 21 -0.52 -6.26 -0.08
N PHE A 22 -0.84 -5.91 1.17
CA PHE A 22 0.14 -5.36 2.10
C PHE A 22 1.25 -6.38 2.39
N GLY A 23 0.87 -7.57 2.84
CA GLY A 23 1.80 -8.58 3.33
C GLY A 23 2.78 -9.03 2.25
N LEU A 24 2.30 -9.34 1.04
CA LEU A 24 3.18 -9.76 -0.05
C LEU A 24 4.19 -8.66 -0.41
N THR A 25 3.72 -7.44 -0.61
CA THR A 25 4.59 -6.31 -1.00
C THR A 25 5.62 -6.00 0.08
N THR A 26 5.20 -6.01 1.36
CA THR A 26 6.09 -5.82 2.52
C THR A 26 7.13 -6.92 2.60
N VAL A 27 6.75 -8.19 2.47
CA VAL A 27 7.68 -9.33 2.54
C VAL A 27 8.73 -9.22 1.44
N VAL A 28 8.32 -8.98 0.19
CA VAL A 28 9.26 -8.87 -0.93
C VAL A 28 10.25 -7.73 -0.72
N LEU A 29 9.79 -6.53 -0.31
CA LEU A 29 10.68 -5.42 0.02
C LEU A 29 11.62 -5.78 1.19
N SER A 30 11.10 -6.45 2.22
CA SER A 30 11.87 -6.84 3.41
C SER A 30 12.96 -7.85 3.10
N LEU A 31 12.75 -8.76 2.13
CA LEU A 31 13.78 -9.69 1.69
C LEU A 31 14.99 -8.98 1.08
N PHE A 32 14.79 -7.88 0.35
CA PHE A 32 15.89 -7.05 -0.14
C PHE A 32 16.53 -6.23 0.98
N ASN A 33 15.72 -5.60 1.85
CA ASN A 33 16.22 -4.80 2.97
C ASN A 33 17.05 -5.63 3.97
N ALA A 34 16.68 -6.89 4.18
CA ALA A 34 17.40 -7.83 5.03
C ALA A 34 18.65 -8.44 4.37
N GLY A 35 18.91 -8.14 3.09
CA GLY A 35 20.03 -8.72 2.33
C GLY A 35 19.87 -10.20 1.99
N ILE A 36 18.66 -10.76 2.10
CA ILE A 36 18.37 -12.16 1.74
C ILE A 36 18.38 -12.33 0.21
N LEU A 37 17.87 -11.33 -0.52
CA LEU A 37 17.92 -11.27 -1.98
C LEU A 37 18.95 -10.24 -2.47
N PRO A 38 19.60 -10.47 -3.62
CA PRO A 38 20.54 -9.49 -4.19
C PRO A 38 19.86 -8.16 -4.54
N ILE A 39 20.44 -7.04 -4.10
CA ILE A 39 19.88 -5.70 -4.28
C ILE A 39 19.65 -5.31 -5.74
N ALA A 40 20.41 -5.90 -6.68
CA ALA A 40 20.24 -5.70 -8.12
C ALA A 40 18.83 -6.06 -8.62
N GLY A 41 18.08 -6.91 -7.90
CA GLY A 41 16.70 -7.27 -8.21
C GLY A 41 15.63 -6.38 -7.56
N ALA A 42 15.99 -5.43 -6.69
CA ALA A 42 15.03 -4.70 -5.85
C ALA A 42 14.04 -3.84 -6.65
N ALA A 43 14.38 -3.48 -7.89
CA ALA A 43 13.49 -2.73 -8.79
C ALA A 43 12.15 -3.45 -9.06
N VAL A 44 12.07 -4.77 -8.87
CA VAL A 44 10.82 -5.54 -8.98
C VAL A 44 9.76 -5.11 -7.96
N VAL A 45 10.17 -4.49 -6.85
CA VAL A 45 9.23 -3.97 -5.84
C VAL A 45 8.39 -2.82 -6.40
N ILE A 46 8.91 -2.03 -7.33
CA ILE A 46 8.19 -0.87 -7.89
C ILE A 46 6.86 -1.28 -8.56
N PRO A 47 6.83 -2.16 -9.58
CA PRO A 47 5.57 -2.58 -10.19
C PRO A 47 4.66 -3.35 -9.21
N LEU A 48 5.23 -4.12 -8.27
CA LEU A 48 4.46 -4.81 -7.24
C LEU A 48 3.75 -3.83 -6.29
N ALA A 49 4.46 -2.78 -5.88
CA ALA A 49 3.94 -1.69 -5.06
C ALA A 49 2.87 -0.89 -5.81
N MET A 50 2.99 -0.62 -7.11
CA MET A 50 1.94 0.08 -7.86
C MET A 50 0.68 -0.79 -8.04
N ALA A 51 0.86 -2.04 -8.46
CA ALA A 51 -0.24 -2.91 -8.85
C ALA A 51 -0.98 -3.49 -7.64
N TYR A 52 -0.27 -4.03 -6.67
CA TYR A 52 -0.87 -4.82 -5.59
C TYR A 52 -0.89 -4.07 -4.27
N GLY A 53 0.28 -3.80 -3.68
CA GLY A 53 0.39 -3.05 -2.43
C GLY A 53 -0.27 -1.67 -2.52
N GLY A 54 -0.28 -1.04 -3.69
CA GLY A 54 -0.89 0.26 -3.94
C GLY A 54 -2.33 0.14 -4.38
N THR A 55 -2.56 -0.17 -5.66
CA THR A 55 -3.90 -0.18 -6.25
C THR A 55 -4.81 -1.23 -5.63
N GLY A 56 -4.36 -2.50 -5.56
CA GLY A 56 -5.16 -3.58 -4.99
C GLY A 56 -5.55 -3.30 -3.53
N GLN A 57 -4.61 -2.84 -2.72
CA GLN A 57 -4.85 -2.50 -1.32
C GLN A 57 -5.77 -1.27 -1.17
N PHE A 58 -5.53 -0.21 -1.96
CA PHE A 58 -6.37 0.99 -1.94
C PHE A 58 -7.82 0.66 -2.30
N LEU A 59 -8.03 -0.16 -3.34
CA LEU A 59 -9.35 -0.62 -3.74
C LEU A 59 -10.01 -1.45 -2.62
N ALA A 60 -9.27 -2.33 -1.94
CA ALA A 60 -9.79 -3.03 -0.76
C ALA A 60 -10.29 -2.05 0.31
N GLY A 61 -9.56 -0.97 0.56
CA GLY A 61 -9.99 0.13 1.44
C GLY A 61 -11.29 0.80 0.99
N MET A 62 -11.44 1.08 -0.31
CA MET A 62 -12.69 1.63 -0.87
C MET A 62 -13.89 0.71 -0.62
N TRP A 63 -13.69 -0.61 -0.71
CA TRP A 63 -14.75 -1.59 -0.44
C TRP A 63 -15.03 -1.78 1.05
N GLU A 64 -14.08 -1.53 1.95
CA GLU A 64 -14.33 -1.49 3.41
C GLU A 64 -15.25 -0.32 3.80
N PHE A 65 -15.20 0.83 3.10
CA PHE A 65 -16.18 1.90 3.30
C PHE A 65 -17.59 1.41 2.99
N LYS A 66 -17.77 0.66 1.89
CA LYS A 66 -19.07 0.06 1.54
C LYS A 66 -19.53 -0.98 2.56
N LYS A 67 -18.59 -1.68 3.21
CA LYS A 67 -18.86 -2.65 4.29
C LYS A 67 -19.18 -1.98 5.63
N GLY A 68 -18.96 -0.66 5.77
CA GLY A 68 -19.12 0.05 7.03
C GLY A 68 -17.98 -0.15 8.03
N ASN A 69 -16.81 -0.62 7.57
CA ASN A 69 -15.63 -0.83 8.42
C ASN A 69 -14.64 0.32 8.26
N THR A 70 -14.79 1.35 9.09
CA THR A 70 -13.95 2.55 9.05
C THR A 70 -12.47 2.24 9.29
N PHE A 71 -12.15 1.31 10.19
CA PHE A 71 -10.76 0.96 10.47
C PHE A 71 -10.09 0.36 9.24
N GLY A 72 -10.69 -0.67 8.65
CA GLY A 72 -10.17 -1.30 7.43
C GLY A 72 -10.08 -0.33 6.26
N ALA A 73 -11.11 0.52 6.10
CA ALA A 73 -11.14 1.51 5.04
C ALA A 73 -9.98 2.50 5.16
N THR A 74 -9.77 3.07 6.35
CA THR A 74 -8.64 3.97 6.62
C THR A 74 -7.31 3.25 6.46
N ALA A 75 -7.14 2.10 7.10
CA ALA A 75 -5.86 1.39 7.09
C ALA A 75 -5.44 0.96 5.68
N PHE A 76 -6.32 0.30 4.91
CA PHE A 76 -5.96 -0.17 3.57
C PHE A 76 -5.82 0.96 2.55
N SER A 77 -6.63 2.01 2.66
CA SER A 77 -6.47 3.18 1.77
C SER A 77 -5.15 3.89 2.03
N SER A 78 -4.81 4.13 3.30
CA SER A 78 -3.57 4.78 3.68
C SER A 78 -2.35 3.93 3.30
N PHE A 79 -2.28 2.66 3.71
CA PHE A 79 -1.11 1.85 3.32
C PHE A 79 -1.05 1.58 1.80
N GLY A 80 -2.19 1.60 1.10
CA GLY A 80 -2.21 1.63 -0.37
C GLY A 80 -1.56 2.88 -0.95
N THR A 81 -1.85 4.06 -0.39
CA THR A 81 -1.19 5.30 -0.83
C THR A 81 0.27 5.38 -0.42
N PHE A 82 0.68 4.76 0.70
CA PHE A 82 2.08 4.57 1.06
C PHE A 82 2.86 3.81 -0.02
N TRP A 83 2.32 2.71 -0.54
CA TRP A 83 2.98 1.94 -1.60
C TRP A 83 3.08 2.72 -2.91
N TRP A 84 2.06 3.52 -3.22
CA TRP A 84 2.13 4.47 -4.33
C TRP A 84 3.19 5.55 -4.12
N PHE A 85 3.30 6.13 -2.91
CA PHE A 85 4.37 7.06 -2.56
C PHE A 85 5.75 6.42 -2.77
N TYR A 86 5.98 5.22 -2.23
CA TYR A 86 7.23 4.47 -2.40
C TYR A 86 7.56 4.26 -3.89
N ALA A 87 6.58 3.79 -4.67
CA ALA A 87 6.79 3.50 -6.08
C ALA A 87 7.06 4.76 -6.90
N LEU A 88 6.27 5.82 -6.69
CA LEU A 88 6.43 7.09 -7.40
C LEU A 88 7.77 7.75 -7.08
N LEU A 89 8.20 7.73 -5.82
CA LEU A 89 9.51 8.25 -5.41
C LEU A 89 10.64 7.53 -6.15
N ASN A 90 10.68 6.20 -6.10
CA ASN A 90 11.75 5.43 -6.72
C ASN A 90 11.71 5.49 -8.26
N TRP A 91 10.51 5.42 -8.84
CA TRP A 91 10.33 5.50 -10.29
C TRP A 91 10.73 6.87 -10.84
N SER A 92 10.32 7.96 -10.17
CA SER A 92 10.64 9.32 -10.63
C SER A 92 12.12 9.66 -10.50
N ILE A 93 12.81 9.16 -9.46
CA ILE A 93 14.28 9.26 -9.35
C ILE A 93 14.95 8.45 -10.47
N GLY A 94 14.54 7.19 -10.66
CA GLY A 94 15.10 6.31 -11.69
C GLY A 94 14.86 6.80 -13.12
N ALA A 95 13.76 7.50 -13.36
CA ALA A 95 13.43 8.14 -14.63
C ALA A 95 14.09 9.52 -14.81
N GLY A 96 14.80 10.04 -13.81
CA GLY A 96 15.42 11.37 -13.84
C GLY A 96 14.42 12.54 -13.80
N LEU A 97 13.19 12.31 -13.33
CA LEU A 97 12.14 13.33 -13.23
C LEU A 97 12.31 14.24 -12.01
N ILE A 98 12.84 13.70 -10.91
CA ILE A 98 13.10 14.45 -9.68
C ILE A 98 14.50 14.13 -9.13
N SER A 99 15.06 15.08 -8.39
CA SER A 99 16.26 14.90 -7.57
C SER A 99 15.95 15.37 -6.15
N LEU A 100 16.34 14.57 -5.15
CA LEU A 100 16.04 14.86 -3.75
C LEU A 100 17.00 15.86 -3.09
N GLY A 101 18.10 16.22 -3.76
CA GLY A 101 19.08 17.18 -3.24
C GLY A 101 19.82 16.70 -1.99
N GLU A 102 20.48 17.63 -1.31
CA GLU A 102 21.38 17.37 -0.17
C GLU A 102 20.66 16.82 1.08
N TYR A 103 19.40 17.19 1.29
CA TYR A 103 18.62 16.81 2.49
C TYR A 103 17.68 15.61 2.27
N ALA A 104 17.93 14.83 1.21
CA ALA A 104 17.10 13.70 0.80
C ALA A 104 16.78 12.71 1.93
N SER A 105 17.81 12.31 2.68
CA SER A 105 17.70 11.32 3.75
C SER A 105 16.83 11.80 4.90
N VAL A 106 16.95 13.06 5.28
CA VAL A 106 16.15 13.66 6.37
C VAL A 106 14.69 13.79 5.97
N ALA A 107 14.42 14.26 4.75
CA ALA A 107 13.06 14.36 4.24
C ALA A 107 12.37 12.99 4.13
N LEU A 108 13.10 11.99 3.62
CA LEU A 108 12.60 10.62 3.54
C LEU A 108 12.36 10.02 4.94
N ALA A 109 13.28 10.23 5.87
CA ALA A 109 13.12 9.76 7.24
C ALA A 109 11.89 10.38 7.93
N ALA A 110 11.67 11.69 7.75
CA ALA A 110 10.49 12.37 8.27
C ALA A 110 9.19 11.83 7.66
N ALA A 111 9.18 11.59 6.34
CA ALA A 111 8.03 11.02 5.65
C ALA A 111 7.72 9.60 6.17
N LEU A 112 8.73 8.74 6.29
CA LEU A 112 8.56 7.37 6.79
C LEU A 112 8.12 7.36 8.26
N ALA A 113 8.73 8.16 9.12
CA ALA A 113 8.36 8.24 10.54
C ALA A 113 6.94 8.80 10.76
N ALA A 114 6.46 9.68 9.88
CA ALA A 114 5.08 10.16 9.93
C ALA A 114 4.07 9.08 9.53
N TRP A 115 4.49 8.10 8.73
CA TRP A 115 3.68 6.93 8.36
C TRP A 115 3.63 5.87 9.46
N GLY A 116 4.68 5.77 10.30
CA GLY A 116 4.78 4.87 11.46
C GLY A 116 6.21 4.39 11.68
#